data_AF-A0A147GQX2-F1
#
_entry.id   AF-A0A147GQX2-F1
#
_cell.length_a   1.000
_cell.length_b   1.000
_cell.length_c   1.000
_cell.angle_alpha   90.00
_cell.angle_beta   90.00
_cell.angle_gamma   90.00
#
_symmetry.space_group_name_H-M   'P 1'
#
loop_
_entity.id
_entity.type
_entity.pdbx_description
1 polymer ?
#
loop_
_entity_poly.entity_id
_entity_poly.type
_entity_poly.pdbx_seq_one_letter_code
_entity_poly.pdbx_strand_id
1 'polypeptide(L)'
;MAVIAPIDGRQNGKFLATGQTLTASDSLTVNPDRKQLLVLTNGTASTITATLLGSTATAADLPGYGGSVSLSAGYPIAVAANTAQAVELADIALFLQGNVTITGGTGLNAKLFEL
;
A
#
# COMPACT_ATOMS: atom_id res chain seq x y z
N MET A 1 -4.91 3.44 -14.71
CA MET A 1 -3.99 2.62 -13.91
C MET A 1 -2.67 3.35 -13.79
N ALA A 2 -2.45 3.96 -12.64
CA ALA A 2 -1.17 4.52 -12.26
C ALA A 2 -0.24 3.39 -11.78
N VAL A 3 1.06 3.59 -11.98
CA VAL A 3 2.11 2.77 -11.36
C VAL A 3 2.75 3.62 -10.29
N ILE A 4 2.69 3.16 -9.04
CA ILE A 4 3.31 3.84 -7.90
C ILE A 4 4.74 3.34 -7.79
N ALA A 5 5.67 4.17 -8.27
CA ALA A 5 7.10 3.92 -8.19
C ALA A 5 7.66 4.33 -6.82
N PRO A 6 8.67 3.63 -6.28
CA PRO A 6 9.35 4.03 -5.06
C PRO A 6 10.12 5.34 -5.25
N ILE A 7 10.08 6.18 -4.22
CA ILE A 7 10.89 7.38 -4.06
C ILE A 7 12.03 7.02 -3.11
N ASP A 8 13.28 7.30 -3.49
CA ASP A 8 14.40 7.12 -2.56
C ASP A 8 14.29 8.13 -1.42
N GLY A 9 13.95 7.66 -0.23
CA GLY A 9 13.79 8.45 0.99
C GLY A 9 15.11 8.70 1.74
N ARG A 10 16.21 8.11 1.30
CA ARG A 10 17.54 8.24 1.93
C ARG A 10 18.33 9.45 1.43
N GLN A 11 17.70 10.28 0.59
CA GLN A 11 18.29 11.50 0.08
C GLN A 11 18.57 12.49 1.21
N ASN A 12 19.72 13.17 1.13
CA ASN A 12 20.09 14.17 2.12
C ASN A 12 19.28 15.47 1.92
N GLY A 13 18.77 16.02 3.01
CA GLY A 13 18.06 17.31 2.99
C GLY A 13 16.62 17.21 2.46
N LYS A 14 16.11 18.31 1.89
CA LYS A 14 14.77 18.35 1.31
C LYS A 14 14.78 17.75 -0.09
N PHE A 15 13.86 16.84 -0.37
CA PHE A 15 13.67 16.25 -1.69
C PHE A 15 12.20 16.31 -2.10
N LEU A 16 11.95 16.27 -3.41
CA LEU A 16 10.60 16.28 -3.94
C LEU A 16 9.98 14.89 -3.79
N ALA A 17 8.87 14.82 -3.04
CA ALA A 17 8.09 13.60 -2.87
C ALA A 17 6.76 13.70 -3.64
N THR A 18 6.84 13.57 -4.97
CA THR A 18 5.67 13.60 -5.85
C THR A 18 4.85 12.33 -5.63
N GLY A 19 3.59 12.50 -5.22
CA GLY A 19 2.66 11.38 -5.09
C GLY A 19 1.76 11.25 -6.31
N GLN A 20 1.28 10.03 -6.53
CA GLN A 20 0.40 9.70 -7.63
C GLN A 20 -1.05 9.63 -7.14
N THR A 21 -1.97 10.28 -7.84
CA THR A 21 -3.40 10.14 -7.56
C THR A 21 -3.86 8.78 -8.04
N LEU A 22 -4.44 8.01 -7.13
CA LEU A 22 -4.97 6.68 -7.42
C LEU A 22 -6.25 6.76 -8.28
N THR A 23 -6.40 5.76 -9.14
CA THR A 23 -7.56 5.49 -10.00
C THR A 23 -8.29 4.24 -9.48
N ALA A 24 -9.16 3.64 -10.30
CA ALA A 24 -9.96 2.50 -9.89
C ALA A 24 -9.13 1.24 -9.55
N SER A 25 -8.00 1.07 -10.24
CA SER A 25 -7.04 -0.01 -10.03
C SER A 25 -5.67 0.49 -10.44
N ASP A 26 -4.71 0.37 -9.54
CA ASP A 26 -3.33 0.84 -9.70
C ASP A 26 -2.35 -0.24 -9.24
N SER A 27 -1.11 -0.18 -9.70
CA SER A 27 -0.08 -1.14 -9.30
C SER A 27 0.98 -0.50 -8.41
N LEU A 28 1.45 -1.28 -7.44
CA LEU A 28 2.48 -0.88 -6.49
C LEU A 28 3.75 -1.71 -6.74
N THR A 29 4.89 -1.04 -6.88
CA THR A 29 6.18 -1.74 -7.05
C THR A 29 6.79 -2.03 -5.69
N VAL A 30 6.62 -3.25 -5.19
CA VAL A 30 7.19 -3.70 -3.91
C VAL A 30 8.60 -4.24 -4.11
N ASN A 31 9.53 -3.79 -3.27
CA ASN A 31 10.90 -4.27 -3.18
C ASN A 31 11.07 -4.95 -1.81
N PRO A 32 11.05 -6.30 -1.74
CA PRO A 32 11.10 -7.02 -0.48
C PRO A 32 12.45 -6.90 0.25
N ASP A 33 13.52 -6.53 -0.46
CA ASP A 33 14.87 -6.40 0.12
C ASP A 33 15.07 -5.07 0.84
N ARG A 34 14.05 -4.20 0.85
CA ARG A 34 14.16 -2.85 1.40
C ARG A 34 12.96 -2.48 2.25
N LYS A 35 13.20 -1.62 3.23
CA LYS A 35 12.13 -1.05 4.05
C LYS A 35 11.35 -0.06 3.19
N GLN A 36 10.06 -0.34 2.99
CA GLN A 36 9.19 0.51 2.19
C GLN A 36 8.02 1.05 3.02
N LEU A 37 7.78 2.35 2.92
CA LEU A 37 6.69 3.05 3.59
C LEU A 37 5.71 3.59 2.54
N LEU A 38 4.49 3.07 2.55
CA LEU A 38 3.40 3.61 1.74
C LEU A 38 2.65 4.67 2.54
N VAL A 39 2.56 5.88 2.00
CA VAL A 39 1.77 6.98 2.56
C VAL A 39 0.60 7.26 1.63
N LEU A 40 -0.62 7.13 2.16
CA LEU A 40 -1.87 7.46 1.47
C LEU A 40 -2.46 8.72 2.09
N THR A 41 -2.71 9.74 1.28
CA THR A 41 -3.33 11.00 1.72
C THR A 41 -4.71 11.14 1.11
N ASN A 42 -5.72 11.42 1.95
CA ASN A 42 -7.09 11.66 1.53
C ASN A 42 -7.41 13.15 1.66
N GLY A 43 -7.48 13.85 0.52
CA GLY A 43 -7.89 15.26 0.47
C GLY A 43 -9.40 15.47 0.35
N THR A 44 -10.21 14.40 0.47
CA THR A 44 -11.66 14.48 0.33
C THR A 44 -12.36 14.65 1.69
N ALA A 45 -13.66 14.91 1.65
CA ALA A 45 -14.51 15.11 2.83
C ALA A 45 -15.04 13.80 3.45
N SER A 46 -14.71 12.63 2.88
CA SER A 46 -15.20 11.32 3.33
C SER A 46 -14.06 10.32 3.44
N THR A 47 -14.22 9.29 4.27
CA THR A 47 -13.25 8.19 4.34
C THR A 47 -13.18 7.44 3.02
N ILE A 48 -11.97 7.11 2.58
CA ILE A 48 -11.71 6.24 1.42
C ILE A 48 -10.95 5.03 1.91
N THR A 49 -11.39 3.84 1.53
CA THR A 49 -10.72 2.57 1.87
C THR A 49 -10.05 2.01 0.64
N ALA A 50 -8.72 1.98 0.64
CA ALA A 50 -7.93 1.31 -0.39
C ALA A 50 -7.63 -0.13 0.05
N THR A 51 -7.69 -1.08 -0.86
CA THR A 51 -7.32 -2.47 -0.60
C THR A 51 -6.08 -2.84 -1.38
N LEU A 52 -5.06 -3.33 -0.68
CA LEU A 52 -3.84 -3.87 -1.27
C LEU A 52 -3.96 -5.38 -1.40
N LEU A 53 -3.71 -5.90 -2.61
CA LEU A 53 -3.71 -7.33 -2.85
C LEU A 53 -2.62 -7.71 -3.85
N GLY A 54 -1.73 -8.59 -3.40
CA GLY A 54 -0.77 -9.29 -4.22
C GLY A 54 -1.43 -10.42 -5.01
N SER A 55 -1.06 -10.58 -6.27
CA SER A 55 -1.67 -11.57 -7.18
C SER A 55 -1.52 -13.02 -6.73
N THR A 56 -0.56 -13.32 -5.86
CA THR A 56 -0.33 -14.68 -5.33
C THR A 56 -0.68 -14.81 -3.85
N ALA A 57 -1.22 -13.77 -3.21
CA ALA A 57 -1.63 -13.80 -1.82
C ALA A 57 -2.98 -14.52 -1.66
N THR A 58 -2.93 -15.84 -1.44
CA THR A 58 -4.13 -16.68 -1.32
C THR A 58 -4.43 -17.05 0.13
N ALA A 59 -3.49 -17.71 0.81
CA ALA A 59 -3.61 -18.05 2.22
C ALA A 59 -2.23 -18.19 2.87
N ALA A 60 -2.18 -18.03 4.18
CA ALA A 60 -0.98 -18.21 4.97
C ALA A 60 -1.27 -18.95 6.29
N ASP A 61 -0.34 -19.81 6.69
CA ASP A 61 -0.39 -20.46 7.99
C ASP A 61 0.20 -19.52 9.04
N LEU A 62 -0.67 -19.00 9.91
CA LEU A 62 -0.28 -18.08 10.97
C LEU A 62 -0.20 -18.83 12.31
N PRO A 63 0.93 -18.74 13.04
CA PRO A 63 1.04 -19.35 14.36
C PRO A 63 -0.11 -18.90 15.27
N GLY A 64 -0.76 -19.87 15.93
CA GLY A 64 -1.88 -19.61 16.84
C GLY A 64 -3.27 -19.57 16.19
N TYR A 65 -3.39 -19.62 14.86
CA TYR A 65 -4.67 -19.61 14.15
C TYR A 65 -5.26 -21.02 13.92
N GLY A 66 -4.54 -22.09 14.28
CA GLY A 66 -5.03 -23.46 14.18
C GLY A 66 -5.26 -23.97 12.75
N GLY A 67 -4.82 -23.22 11.75
CA GLY A 67 -4.96 -23.55 10.34
C GLY A 67 -4.63 -22.36 9.43
N SER A 68 -4.87 -22.56 8.13
CA SER A 68 -4.62 -21.58 7.09
C SER A 68 -5.61 -20.43 7.12
N VAL A 69 -5.11 -19.20 7.10
CA VAL A 69 -5.92 -17.96 7.04
C VAL A 69 -5.93 -17.45 5.60
N SER A 70 -7.12 -17.19 5.07
CA SER A 70 -7.29 -16.62 3.73
C SER A 70 -6.87 -15.15 3.68
N LEU A 71 -6.06 -14.81 2.67
CA LEU A 71 -5.58 -13.46 2.38
C LEU A 71 -6.24 -12.86 1.13
N SER A 72 -7.07 -13.63 0.44
CA SER A 72 -7.66 -13.30 -0.86
C SER A 72 -8.51 -12.02 -0.87
N ALA A 73 -8.96 -11.55 0.30
CA ALA A 73 -9.69 -10.29 0.44
C ALA A 73 -8.78 -9.05 0.35
N GLY A 74 -7.46 -9.23 0.46
CA GLY A 74 -6.48 -8.15 0.53
C GLY A 74 -6.44 -7.46 1.90
N TYR A 75 -5.54 -6.49 2.01
CA TYR A 75 -5.37 -5.67 3.21
C TYR A 75 -6.06 -4.32 3.03
N PRO A 76 -7.15 -4.03 3.77
CA PRO A 76 -7.85 -2.75 3.69
C PRO A 76 -7.13 -1.67 4.51
N ILE A 77 -7.04 -0.47 3.94
CA ILE A 77 -6.49 0.74 4.58
C ILE A 77 -7.54 1.84 4.47
N ALA A 78 -8.20 2.15 5.59
CA ALA A 78 -9.21 3.18 5.68
C ALA A 78 -8.59 4.53 6.04
N VAL A 79 -8.52 5.45 5.08
CA VAL A 79 -7.96 6.80 5.27
C VAL A 79 -9.09 7.78 5.49
N ALA A 80 -9.20 8.33 6.70
CA ALA A 80 -10.24 9.29 7.06
C ALA A 80 -10.14 10.59 6.24
N ALA A 81 -11.24 11.34 6.17
CA ALA A 81 -11.31 12.63 5.48
C ALA A 81 -10.21 13.59 5.95
N ASN A 82 -9.51 14.25 5.02
CA ASN A 82 -8.43 15.21 5.28
C ASN A 82 -7.28 14.67 6.14
N THR A 83 -7.03 13.36 6.11
CA THR A 83 -5.92 12.73 6.84
C THR A 83 -4.96 12.00 5.92
N ALA A 84 -3.82 11.59 6.48
CA ALA A 84 -2.90 10.67 5.83
C ALA A 84 -2.69 9.45 6.73
N GLN A 85 -2.52 8.29 6.10
CA GLN A 85 -2.14 7.06 6.78
C GLN A 85 -0.87 6.50 6.15
N ALA A 86 0.07 6.12 7.01
CA ALA A 86 1.32 5.49 6.62
C ALA A 86 1.31 4.03 7.04
N VAL A 87 1.75 3.15 6.14
CA VAL A 87 1.83 1.71 6.37
C VAL A 87 3.20 1.24 5.93
N GLU A 88 3.92 0.58 6.83
CA GLU A 88 5.16 -0.11 6.50
C GLU A 88 4.80 -1.42 5.80
N LEU A 89 5.32 -1.62 4.58
CA LEU A 89 4.93 -2.77 3.76
C LEU A 89 5.39 -4.11 4.36
N ALA A 90 6.43 -4.10 5.19
CA ALA A 90 6.92 -5.29 5.89
C ALA A 90 5.87 -5.89 6.85
N ASP A 91 5.07 -5.04 7.52
CA ASP A 91 4.04 -5.48 8.48
C ASP A 91 2.89 -6.23 7.81
N ILE A 92 2.69 -5.98 6.50
CA ILE A 92 1.61 -6.58 5.70
C ILE A 92 2.14 -7.44 4.56
N ALA A 93 3.42 -7.85 4.62
CA ALA A 93 4.12 -8.50 3.51
C ALA A 93 3.40 -9.74 2.96
N LEU A 94 2.69 -10.49 3.80
CA LEU A 94 1.91 -11.66 3.40
C LEU A 94 0.82 -11.33 2.36
N PHE A 95 0.21 -10.14 2.43
CA PHE A 95 -0.78 -9.66 1.47
C PHE A 95 -0.17 -9.11 0.18
N LEU A 96 1.15 -8.90 0.16
CA LEU A 96 1.86 -8.20 -0.93
C LEU A 96 2.63 -9.15 -1.85
N GLN A 97 2.30 -10.45 -1.82
CA GLN A 97 3.00 -11.46 -2.61
C GLN A 97 2.67 -11.35 -4.12
N GLY A 98 3.71 -11.36 -4.96
CA GLY A 98 3.57 -11.22 -6.40
C GLY A 98 3.34 -9.76 -6.83
N ASN A 99 2.54 -9.56 -7.88
CA ASN A 99 2.22 -8.22 -8.36
C ASN A 99 1.15 -7.60 -7.45
N VAL A 100 1.47 -6.46 -6.84
CA VAL A 100 0.56 -5.79 -5.92
C VAL A 100 -0.33 -4.81 -6.67
N THR A 101 -1.62 -4.92 -6.41
CA THR A 101 -2.65 -4.00 -6.89
C THR A 101 -3.27 -3.23 -5.73
N ILE A 102 -3.63 -1.98 -6.00
CA ILE A 102 -4.40 -1.12 -5.10
C ILE A 102 -5.75 -0.86 -5.76
N THR A 103 -6.83 -1.18 -5.06
CA THR A 103 -8.21 -0.97 -5.54
C THR A 103 -9.02 -0.18 -4.52
N GLY A 104 -10.14 0.42 -4.93
CA GLY A 104 -11.02 1.20 -4.04
C GLY A 104 -10.46 2.55 -3.56
N GLY A 105 -9.20 2.85 -3.89
CA GLY A 105 -8.48 4.04 -3.44
C GLY A 105 -8.64 5.29 -4.30
N THR A 106 -9.55 5.32 -5.27
CA THR A 106 -9.73 6.45 -6.21
C THR A 106 -9.77 7.79 -5.49
N GLY A 107 -8.90 8.72 -5.89
CA GLY A 107 -8.81 10.06 -5.30
C GLY A 107 -7.84 10.19 -4.11
N LEU A 108 -7.30 9.09 -3.58
CA LEU A 108 -6.16 9.14 -2.68
C LEU A 108 -4.89 9.55 -3.43
N ASN A 109 -4.02 10.30 -2.77
CA ASN A 109 -2.66 10.52 -3.23
C ASN A 109 -1.72 9.53 -2.55
N ALA A 110 -1.06 8.68 -3.34
CA ALA A 110 -0.14 7.65 -2.86
C ALA A 110 1.32 8.06 -3.07
N LYS A 111 2.14 7.85 -2.04
CA LYS A 111 3.60 8.01 -2.08
C LYS A 111 4.24 6.77 -1.50
N LEU A 112 5.14 6.15 -2.25
CA LEU A 112 5.93 5.02 -1.77
C LEU A 112 7.34 5.50 -1.51
N PHE A 113 7.81 5.38 -0.27
CA PHE A 113 9.19 5.70 0.09
C PHE A 113 9.97 4.42 0.31
N GLU A 114 11.20 4.41 -0.17
CA GLU A 114 12.19 3.39 0.12
C GLU A 114 13.21 3.98 1.10
N LEU A 115 13.40 3.31 2.24
CA LEU A 115 14.16 3.79 3.39
C LEU A 115 15.45 2.98 3.60
#